data_AF-A0ABC8L7N4-F1
#
_entry.id   AF-A0ABC8L7N4-F1
#
_cell.length_a   1.000
_cell.length_b   1.000
_cell.length_c   1.000
_cell.angle_alpha   90.00
_cell.angle_beta   90.00
_cell.angle_gamma   90.00
#
_symmetry.space_group_name_H-M   'P 1'
#
loop_
_entity.id
_entity.type
_entity.pdbx_description
1 polymer ?
#
loop_
_entity_poly.entity_id
_entity_poly.type
_entity_poly.pdbx_seq_one_letter_code
_entity_poly.pdbx_strand_id
1 'polypeptide(L)'
;MVEMHEMVPGKRFDRYHELGQHAFGEKLGLYIVVPQQLIVEVGVCIVYMVTGGKSLKKFHELVCENCKSIKLTYFIMIFASVHFVLFHLPNFISISGVSLAAAVMSLR
;
A
#
# COMPACT_ATOMS: atom_id res chain seq x y z
N MET A 1 -15.67 -9.68 1.99
CA MET A 1 -15.37 -10.46 0.78
C MET A 1 -16.60 -10.38 -0.08
N VAL A 2 -16.49 -9.67 -1.21
CA VAL A 2 -17.57 -9.55 -2.20
C VAL A 2 -17.70 -10.90 -2.90
N GLU A 3 -18.91 -11.38 -3.08
CA GLU A 3 -19.28 -12.57 -3.86
C GLU A 3 -18.65 -12.51 -5.26
N MET A 4 -17.45 -13.07 -5.42
CA MET A 4 -16.86 -13.33 -6.74
C MET A 4 -17.58 -14.58 -7.24
N HIS A 5 -18.67 -14.37 -7.98
CA HIS A 5 -19.34 -15.40 -8.76
C HIS A 5 -18.26 -16.26 -9.43
N GLU A 6 -18.20 -17.54 -9.09
CA GLU A 6 -17.29 -18.47 -9.74
C GLU A 6 -17.54 -18.40 -11.25
N MET A 7 -16.66 -17.76 -12.02
CA MET A 7 -16.80 -17.73 -13.49
C MET A 7 -16.71 -19.14 -14.08
N VAL A 8 -16.15 -20.10 -13.33
CA VAL A 8 -16.00 -21.51 -13.70
C VAL A 8 -16.30 -22.39 -12.49
N PRO A 9 -17.17 -23.42 -12.59
CA PRO A 9 -17.49 -24.29 -11.46
C PRO A 9 -16.23 -24.99 -10.95
N GLY A 10 -15.92 -24.79 -9.66
CA GLY A 10 -14.84 -25.50 -8.96
C GLY A 10 -13.45 -24.86 -9.00
N LYS A 11 -13.26 -23.65 -9.56
CA LYS A 11 -11.98 -22.93 -9.46
C LYS A 11 -12.16 -21.47 -9.08
N ARG A 12 -11.68 -21.14 -7.88
CA ARG A 12 -11.61 -19.78 -7.36
C ARG A 12 -10.32 -19.12 -7.83
N PHE A 13 -10.43 -18.06 -8.62
CA PHE A 13 -9.29 -17.24 -9.03
C PHE A 13 -9.06 -16.13 -8.00
N ASP A 14 -8.26 -16.41 -6.97
CA ASP A 14 -7.98 -15.43 -5.90
C ASP A 14 -6.84 -14.48 -6.28
N ARG A 15 -6.03 -14.80 -7.30
CA ARG A 15 -4.87 -13.99 -7.70
C ARG A 15 -5.03 -13.39 -9.09
N TYR A 16 -4.61 -12.14 -9.24
CA TYR A 16 -4.66 -11.42 -10.52
C TYR A 16 -3.92 -12.13 -11.66
N HIS A 17 -2.82 -12.84 -11.38
CA HIS A 17 -2.14 -13.61 -12.40
C HIS A 17 -2.94 -14.85 -12.84
N GLU A 18 -3.68 -15.50 -11.94
CA GLU A 18 -4.54 -16.64 -12.29
C GLU A 18 -5.72 -16.19 -13.16
N LEU A 19 -6.29 -15.02 -12.86
CA LEU A 19 -7.29 -14.34 -13.70
C LEU A 19 -6.71 -13.99 -15.08
N GLY A 20 -5.51 -13.42 -15.12
CA GLY A 20 -4.81 -13.09 -16.35
C GLY A 20 -4.55 -14.33 -17.21
N GLN A 21 -4.13 -15.43 -16.58
CA GLN A 21 -3.90 -16.70 -17.26
C GLN A 21 -5.20 -17.32 -17.81
N HIS A 22 -6.32 -17.13 -17.12
CA HIS A 22 -7.61 -17.60 -17.60
C HIS A 22 -8.13 -16.77 -18.80
N ALA A 23 -7.97 -15.45 -18.78
CA ALA A 23 -8.48 -14.56 -19.82
C ALA A 23 -7.58 -14.49 -21.08
N PHE A 24 -6.26 -14.56 -20.92
CA PHE A 24 -5.27 -14.34 -21.99
C PHE A 24 -4.35 -15.54 -22.27
N GLY A 25 -4.56 -16.67 -21.58
CA GLY A 25 -3.75 -17.88 -21.67
C GLY A 25 -2.57 -17.92 -20.70
N GLU A 26 -2.05 -19.12 -20.41
CA GLU A 26 -1.10 -19.39 -19.32
C GLU A 26 0.20 -18.56 -19.38
N LYS A 27 0.68 -18.24 -20.58
CA LYS A 27 1.94 -17.49 -20.77
C LYS A 27 1.69 -15.99 -20.96
N LEU A 28 0.75 -15.62 -21.82
CA LEU A 28 0.46 -14.22 -22.16
C LEU A 28 -0.16 -13.45 -20.98
N GLY A 29 -1.07 -14.09 -20.24
CA GLY A 29 -1.67 -13.50 -19.05
C GLY A 29 -0.66 -13.18 -17.95
N LEU A 30 0.31 -14.06 -17.73
CA LEU A 30 1.37 -13.85 -16.75
C LEU A 30 2.27 -12.67 -17.15
N TYR A 31 2.69 -12.61 -18.43
CA TYR A 31 3.58 -11.56 -18.93
C TYR A 31 2.95 -10.17 -18.98
N ILE A 32 1.62 -10.06 -19.05
CA ILE A 32 0.93 -8.76 -19.04
C ILE A 32 0.64 -8.32 -17.60
N VAL A 33 0.07 -9.22 -16.80
CA VAL A 33 -0.42 -8.86 -15.47
C VAL A 33 0.70 -8.63 -14.47
N VAL A 34 1.74 -9.48 -14.46
CA VAL A 34 2.81 -9.38 -13.46
C VAL A 34 3.60 -8.06 -13.60
N PRO A 35 4.03 -7.62 -14.80
CA PRO A 35 4.70 -6.32 -14.92
C PRO A 35 3.80 -5.16 -14.54
N GLN A 36 2.52 -5.20 -14.92
CA GLN A 36 1.57 -4.14 -14.55
C GLN A 36 1.39 -4.05 -13.04
N GLN A 37 1.26 -5.20 -12.35
CA GLN A 37 1.17 -5.23 -10.89
C GLN A 37 2.43 -4.66 -10.24
N LEU A 38 3.61 -5.07 -10.69
CA LEU A 38 4.88 -4.59 -10.14
C LEU A 38 5.05 -3.07 -10.32
N ILE A 39 4.75 -2.54 -11.51
CA ILE A 39 4.88 -1.09 -11.79
C ILE A 39 3.96 -0.29 -10.87
N VAL A 40 2.70 -0.73 -10.72
CA VAL A 40 1.72 -0.05 -9.87
C VAL A 40 2.11 -0.15 -8.39
N GLU A 41 2.52 -1.32 -7.93
CA GLU A 41 2.89 -1.55 -6.52
C GLU A 41 4.12 -0.73 -6.12
N VAL A 42 5.16 -0.71 -6.96
CA VAL A 42 6.36 0.12 -6.75
C VAL A 42 5.99 1.62 -6.79
N GLY A 43 5.16 2.04 -7.74
CA GLY A 43 4.71 3.42 -7.85
C GLY A 43 3.94 3.88 -6.61
N VAL A 44 3.01 3.06 -6.12
CA VAL A 44 2.23 3.32 -4.90
C VAL A 44 3.15 3.44 -3.68
N CYS A 45 4.12 2.53 -3.53
CA CYS A 45 5.09 2.59 -2.43
C CYS A 45 5.83 3.95 -2.41
N ILE A 46 6.32 4.42 -3.56
CA ILE A 46 7.04 5.70 -3.64
C ILE A 46 6.11 6.88 -3.32
N VAL A 47 4.92 6.92 -3.91
CA VAL A 47 3.97 8.03 -3.72
C VAL A 47 3.52 8.12 -2.26
N TYR A 48 3.27 6.99 -1.60
CA TYR A 48 2.90 6.97 -0.18
C TYR A 48 4.02 7.46 0.72
N MET A 49 5.27 7.09 0.46
CA MET A 49 6.41 7.57 1.24
C MET A 49 6.60 9.08 1.12
N VAL A 50 6.47 9.63 -0.10
CA VAL A 50 6.56 11.08 -0.34
C VAL A 50 5.37 11.82 0.25
N THR A 51 4.16 11.29 0.12
CA THR A 51 2.94 11.91 0.64
C THR A 51 2.92 11.90 2.16
N GLY A 52 3.31 10.78 2.79
CA GLY A 52 3.47 10.67 4.24
C GLY A 52 4.49 11.68 4.79
N GLY A 53 5.65 11.81 4.15
CA GLY A 53 6.65 12.81 4.52
C GLY A 53 6.16 14.26 4.36
N LYS A 54 5.39 14.56 3.31
CA LYS A 54 4.74 15.87 3.12
C LYS A 54 3.72 16.17 4.21
N SER A 55 2.89 15.18 4.58
CA SER A 55 1.90 15.33 5.64
C SER A 55 2.56 15.58 6.99
N LEU A 56 3.63 14.85 7.32
CA LEU A 56 4.42 15.07 8.54
C LEU A 56 5.05 16.47 8.58
N LYS A 57 5.60 16.93 7.45
CA LYS A 57 6.16 18.28 7.33
C LYS A 57 5.10 19.35 7.60
N LYS A 58 3.91 19.22 6.99
CA LYS A 58 2.80 20.15 7.24
C LYS A 58 2.34 20.14 8.69
N PHE A 59 2.24 18.96 9.30
CA PHE A 59 1.89 18.86 10.72
C PHE A 59 2.91 19.57 11.61
N HIS A 60 4.21 19.38 11.33
CA HIS A 60 5.28 20.08 12.04
C HIS A 60 5.22 21.61 11.86
N GLU A 61 4.93 22.09 10.65
CA GLU A 61 4.75 23.53 10.37
C GLU A 61 3.54 24.12 11.10
N LEU A 62 2.46 23.36 11.28
CA LEU A 62 1.26 23.80 12.00
C LEU A 62 1.44 23.82 13.52
N VAL A 63 2.22 22.88 14.07
CA VAL A 63 2.42 22.77 15.53
C VAL A 63 3.56 23.67 16.01
N CYS A 64 4.54 23.97 15.17
CA CYS A 64 5.67 24.83 15.53
C CYS A 64 5.89 25.96 14.53
N GLU A 65 5.27 27.11 14.79
CA GLU A 65 5.33 28.31 13.94
C GLU A 65 6.74 28.94 13.84
N ASN A 66 7.63 28.68 14.81
CA ASN A 66 9.00 29.25 14.88
C ASN A 66 10.13 28.22 14.71
N CYS A 67 9.82 26.99 14.30
CA CYS A 67 10.84 25.96 14.12
C CYS A 67 11.63 26.12 12.81
N LYS A 68 12.90 25.70 12.84
CA LYS A 68 13.80 25.74 11.67
C LYS A 68 13.22 24.89 10.53
N SER A 69 13.34 25.38 9.29
CA SER A 69 12.87 24.65 8.12
C SER A 69 13.71 23.38 7.89
N ILE A 70 13.13 22.23 8.25
CA ILE A 70 13.74 20.93 8.03
C ILE A 70 13.46 20.50 6.58
N LYS A 71 14.47 19.95 5.89
CA LYS A 71 14.30 19.42 4.54
C LYS A 71 13.30 18.27 4.55
N LEU A 72 12.43 18.24 3.54
CA LEU A 72 11.40 17.21 3.35
C LEU A 72 11.97 15.78 3.36
N THR A 73 13.21 15.60 2.88
CA THR A 73 13.94 14.32 2.90
C THR A 73 14.03 13.70 4.30
N TYR A 74 14.21 14.51 5.35
CA TYR A 74 14.28 14.00 6.72
C TYR A 74 12.93 13.48 7.20
N PHE A 75 11.83 14.17 6.87
CA PHE A 75 10.48 13.70 7.18
C PHE A 75 10.14 12.40 6.45
N ILE A 76 10.59 12.24 5.19
CA ILE A 76 10.46 10.96 4.47
C ILE A 76 11.26 9.87 5.19
N MET A 77 12.50 10.11 5.62
CA MET A 77 13.30 9.11 6.33
C MET A 77 12.68 8.69 7.67
N ILE A 78 12.10 9.63 8.42
CA ILE A 78 11.37 9.33 9.66
C ILE A 78 10.14 8.47 9.37
N PHE A 79 9.38 8.80 8.33
CA PHE A 79 8.23 7.99 7.92
C PHE A 79 8.65 6.59 7.45
N ALA A 80 9.80 6.50 6.78
CA ALA A 80 10.39 5.25 6.31
C ALA A 80 10.82 4.32 7.45
N SER A 81 11.43 4.86 8.52
CA SER A 81 11.88 4.04 9.64
C SER A 81 10.72 3.36 10.36
N VAL A 82 9.59 4.05 10.53
CA VAL A 82 8.36 3.46 11.08
C VAL A 82 7.85 2.32 10.19
N HIS A 83 7.82 2.51 8.86
CA HIS A 83 7.43 1.46 7.91
C HIS A 83 8.37 0.25 7.93
N PHE A 84 9.67 0.49 8.09
CA PHE A 84 10.67 -0.57 8.20
C PHE A 84 10.46 -1.43 9.45
N VAL A 85 10.15 -0.81 10.59
CA VAL A 85 9.82 -1.55 11.83
C VAL A 85 8.52 -2.32 11.66
N LEU A 86 7.51 -1.73 11.02
CA LEU A 86 6.24 -2.40 10.73
C LEU A 86 6.42 -3.61 9.80
N PHE A 87 7.30 -3.52 8.81
CA PHE A 87 7.62 -4.63 7.90
C PHE A 87 8.33 -5.79 8.62
N HIS A 88 9.07 -5.50 9.68
CA HIS A 88 9.74 -6.51 10.50
C HIS A 88 8.79 -7.32 11.40
N LEU A 89 7.52 -6.88 11.56
CA LEU A 89 6.54 -7.61 12.36
C LEU A 89 5.94 -8.78 11.55
N PRO A 90 6.11 -10.04 11.98
CA PRO A 90 5.71 -11.21 11.20
C PRO A 90 4.20 -11.49 11.20
N ASN A 91 3.39 -10.69 11.90
CA ASN A 91 1.98 -11.00 12.17
C ASN A 91 1.01 -9.98 11.56
N PHE A 92 0.09 -10.46 10.73
CA PHE A 92 -1.09 -9.72 10.23
C PHE A 92 -1.98 -9.16 11.34
N ILE A 93 -1.91 -9.73 12.56
CA ILE A 93 -2.63 -9.26 13.73
C ILE A 93 -2.12 -7.88 14.20
N SER A 94 -0.82 -7.57 14.06
CA SER A 94 -0.30 -6.22 14.37
C SER A 94 -0.80 -5.16 13.38
N ILE A 95 -1.05 -5.55 12.13
CA ILE A 95 -1.60 -4.65 11.11
C ILE A 95 -3.10 -4.41 11.35
N SER A 96 -3.79 -5.31 12.07
CA SER A 96 -5.21 -5.16 12.39
C SER A 96 -5.48 -3.88 13.19
N GLY A 97 -4.54 -3.43 14.02
CA GLY A 97 -4.64 -2.14 14.73
C GLY A 97 -4.53 -0.93 13.79
N VAL A 98 -3.67 -0.99 12.77
CA VAL A 98 -3.59 0.02 11.71
C VAL A 98 -4.86 0.02 10.87
N SER A 99 -5.39 -1.16 10.52
CA SER A 99 -6.67 -1.29 9.82
C SER A 99 -7.84 -0.76 10.65
N LEU A 100 -7.85 -0.98 11.97
CA LEU A 100 -8.86 -0.42 12.88
C LEU A 100 -8.77 1.10 12.92
N ALA A 101 -7.57 1.68 13.05
CA ALA A 101 -7.38 3.12 13.02
C ALA A 101 -7.83 3.72 11.68
N ALA A 102 -7.51 3.05 10.56
CA ALA A 102 -7.99 3.44 9.23
C ALA A 102 -9.52 3.38 9.15
N ALA A 103 -10.14 2.32 9.67
CA ALA A 103 -11.60 2.19 9.74
C ALA A 103 -12.23 3.32 10.56
N VAL A 104 -11.65 3.69 11.70
CA VAL A 104 -12.10 4.83 12.51
C VAL A 104 -11.92 6.16 11.76
N MET A 105 -10.80 6.37 11.08
CA MET A 105 -10.61 7.56 10.25
C MET A 105 -11.60 7.64 9.09
N SER A 106 -12.09 6.49 8.60
CA SER A 106 -13.14 6.42 7.58
C SER A 106 -14.56 6.57 8.12
N LEU A 107 -14.78 6.57 9.45
CA LEU A 107 -16.09 6.80 10.08
C LEU A 107 -16.49 8.29 10.14
N ARG A 108 -16.11 9.05 9.11
CA ARG A 108 -16.55 10.43 8.91
C ARG A 108 -17.20 10.57 7.53
#